data_AF-A0A183N522-F1
#
_entry.id   AF-A0A183N522-F1
#
_cell.length_a   1.000
_cell.length_b   1.000
_cell.length_c   1.000
_cell.angle_alpha   90.00
_cell.angle_beta   90.00
_cell.angle_gamma   90.00
#
_symmetry.space_group_name_H-M   'P 1'
#
loop_
_entity.id
_entity.type
_entity.pdbx_description
1 polymer ?
#
loop_
_entity_poly.entity_id
_entity_poly.type
_entity_poly.pdbx_seq_one_letter_code
_entity_poly.pdbx_strand_id
1 'polypeptide(L)'
;MDNTGYEAIMGRHGLGERNENGERFANLCAFNKLVIGGTIFPHRRIHKTTWTSPDHTTQNQIDHIYINKTFGRTIEDVRIKRGADIASDHHLLVAKMKLKLKKHWNPQQQVPGLS
;
A
#
# COMPACT_ATOMS: atom_id res chain seq x y z
N MET A 1 3.15 14.31 9.30
CA MET A 1 3.55 13.15 10.11
C MET A 1 5.06 13.16 10.28
N ASP A 2 5.55 13.11 11.51
CA ASP A 2 6.96 12.82 11.80
C ASP A 2 7.24 11.33 11.55
N ASN A 3 8.27 11.04 10.76
CA ASN A 3 8.68 9.71 10.35
C ASN A 3 10.12 9.39 10.76
N THR A 4 10.70 10.18 11.66
CA THR A 4 12.08 10.00 12.15
C THR A 4 12.27 8.58 12.67
N GLY A 5 13.29 7.87 12.16
CA GLY A 5 13.58 6.47 12.49
C GLY A 5 12.76 5.42 11.72
N TYR A 6 11.74 5.84 10.97
CA TYR A 6 10.90 4.97 10.13
C TYR A 6 10.92 5.37 8.65
N GLU A 7 11.86 6.21 8.22
CA GLU A 7 11.89 6.79 6.88
C GLU A 7 11.96 5.70 5.80
N ALA A 8 12.68 4.61 6.08
CA ALA A 8 12.88 3.49 5.17
C ALA A 8 11.63 2.62 4.97
N ILE A 9 10.63 2.70 5.86
CA ILE A 9 9.40 1.90 5.79
C ILE A 9 8.15 2.75 5.55
N MET A 10 8.07 3.96 6.11
CA MET A 10 6.93 4.86 5.91
C MET A 10 7.12 5.79 4.71
N GLY A 11 8.34 6.15 4.33
CA GLY A 11 8.54 7.26 3.40
C GLY A 11 8.01 8.58 3.97
N ARG A 12 7.82 9.60 3.13
CA ARG A 12 7.66 11.02 3.55
C ARG A 12 6.27 11.61 3.29
N HIS A 13 5.33 10.80 2.81
CA HIS A 13 4.07 11.29 2.25
C HIS A 13 2.83 10.79 2.98
N GLY A 14 2.97 10.19 4.17
CA GLY A 14 1.83 9.85 5.03
C GLY A 14 1.00 11.07 5.46
N LEU A 15 -0.27 10.83 5.79
CA LEU A 15 -1.23 11.85 6.18
C LEU A 15 -1.50 11.84 7.69
N GLY A 16 -1.68 13.01 8.29
CA GLY A 16 -2.11 13.15 9.69
C GLY A 16 -1.00 12.94 10.71
N GLU A 17 -1.42 12.67 11.95
CA GLU A 17 -0.57 12.36 13.09
C GLU A 17 -0.65 10.86 13.41
N ARG A 18 0.47 10.28 13.85
CA ARG A 18 0.54 8.85 14.17
C ARG A 18 0.12 8.68 15.63
N ASN A 19 -1.01 8.00 15.87
CA ASN A 19 -1.43 7.63 17.21
C ASN A 19 -0.73 6.34 17.67
N GLU A 20 -1.03 5.88 18.89
CA GLU A 20 -0.42 4.67 19.46
C GLU A 20 -0.59 3.42 18.56
N ASN A 21 -1.77 3.25 17.95
CA ASN A 21 -2.02 2.14 17.02
C ASN A 21 -1.18 2.29 15.74
N GLY A 22 -1.04 3.51 15.24
CA GLY A 22 -0.15 3.83 14.13
C GLY A 22 1.31 3.54 14.46
N GLU A 23 1.77 3.81 15.69
CA GLU A 23 3.13 3.48 16.13
C GLU A 23 3.34 1.96 16.21
N ARG A 24 2.37 1.22 16.77
CA ARG A 24 2.41 -0.25 16.79
C ARG A 24 2.47 -0.82 15.36
N PHE A 25 1.72 -0.24 14.43
CA PHE A 25 1.74 -0.62 13.02
C PHE A 25 3.08 -0.30 12.34
N ALA A 26 3.65 0.88 12.59
CA ALA A 26 4.97 1.25 12.06
C ALA A 26 6.08 0.33 12.61
N ASN A 27 6.01 -0.02 13.89
CA ASN A 27 6.92 -0.98 14.53
C ASN A 27 6.83 -2.37 13.92
N LEU A 28 5.61 -2.87 13.69
CA LEU A 28 5.40 -4.15 12.99
C LEU A 28 6.05 -4.13 11.60
N CYS A 29 5.85 -3.04 10.85
CA CYS A 29 6.43 -2.90 9.51
C CYS A 29 7.96 -2.80 9.54
N ALA A 30 8.51 -2.03 10.47
CA ALA A 30 9.95 -1.90 10.67
C ALA A 30 10.61 -3.25 10.99
N PHE A 31 10.04 -3.99 11.96
CA PHE A 31 10.53 -5.30 12.39
C PHE A 31 10.54 -6.32 11.23
N ASN A 32 9.46 -6.35 10.45
CA ASN A 32 9.30 -7.31 9.36
C ASN A 32 9.85 -6.83 8.00
N LYS A 33 10.53 -5.68 7.97
CA LYS A 33 11.06 -5.07 6.73
C LYS A 33 9.96 -4.89 5.67
N LEU A 34 8.81 -4.33 6.07
CA LEU A 34 7.69 -4.01 5.21
C LEU A 34 7.67 -2.51 4.91
N VAL A 35 7.41 -2.13 3.66
CA VAL A 35 7.23 -0.74 3.22
C VAL A 35 5.73 -0.47 3.10
N ILE A 36 5.29 0.65 3.65
CA ILE A 36 3.90 1.10 3.61
C ILE A 36 3.67 1.89 2.32
N GLY A 37 2.97 1.28 1.36
CA GLY A 37 2.81 1.83 0.02
C GLY A 37 2.06 3.16 -0.01
N GLY A 38 1.03 3.32 0.82
CA GLY A 38 0.20 4.53 0.86
C GLY A 38 0.90 5.78 1.37
N THR A 39 2.15 5.67 1.86
CA THR A 39 2.90 6.76 2.49
C THR A 39 4.21 7.10 1.75
N ILE A 40 4.59 6.32 0.72
CA ILE A 40 5.83 6.53 -0.06
C ILE A 40 5.65 7.36 -1.33
N PHE A 41 4.42 7.55 -1.84
CA PHE A 41 4.17 8.28 -3.08
C PHE A 41 3.62 9.70 -2.82
N PRO A 42 4.10 10.72 -3.57
CA PRO A 42 3.60 12.07 -3.45
C PRO A 42 2.22 12.21 -4.12
N HIS A 43 1.16 12.24 -3.30
CA HIS A 43 -0.20 12.50 -3.77
C HIS A 43 -0.90 13.65 -3.03
N ARG A 44 -1.94 14.19 -3.67
CA ARG A 44 -2.91 15.10 -3.02
C ARG A 44 -3.67 14.35 -1.91
N ARG A 45 -4.12 15.07 -0.88
CA ARG A 45 -4.84 14.51 0.28
C ARG A 45 -6.06 13.64 -0.10
N ILE A 46 -6.80 14.04 -1.14
CA ILE A 46 -7.94 13.29 -1.69
C ILE A 46 -7.58 11.89 -2.19
N HIS A 47 -6.30 11.61 -2.45
CA HIS A 47 -5.82 10.31 -2.92
C HIS A 47 -5.12 9.50 -1.81
N LYS A 48 -5.10 10.00 -0.56
CA LYS A 48 -4.48 9.36 0.61
C LYS A 48 -5.47 9.03 1.73
N THR A 49 -6.60 9.73 1.77
CA THR A 49 -7.63 9.60 2.80
C THR A 49 -8.44 8.34 2.55
N THR A 50 -8.32 7.35 3.43
CA THR A 50 -9.00 6.05 3.28
C THR A 50 -10.34 6.05 4.01
N TRP A 51 -10.52 6.91 4.99
CA TRP A 51 -11.76 7.01 5.77
C TRP A 51 -12.17 8.47 5.95
N THR A 52 -13.47 8.74 5.87
CA THR A 52 -14.05 10.07 6.13
C THR A 52 -15.21 9.92 7.10
N SER A 53 -15.25 10.76 8.13
CA SER A 53 -16.35 10.73 9.11
C SER A 53 -17.70 11.02 8.45
N PRO A 54 -18.83 10.55 9.04
CA PRO A 54 -20.16 10.79 8.50
C PRO A 54 -20.53 12.28 8.34
N ASP A 55 -19.97 13.15 9.19
CA ASP A 55 -20.15 14.60 9.13
C ASP A 55 -19.18 15.30 8.13
N HIS A 56 -18.34 14.53 7.46
CA HIS A 56 -17.32 14.97 6.50
C HIS A 56 -16.25 15.92 7.05
N THR A 57 -16.13 16.07 8.37
CA THR A 57 -15.15 16.96 9.00
C THR A 57 -13.78 16.31 9.18
N THR A 58 -13.76 15.01 9.42
CA THR A 58 -12.55 14.24 9.75
C THR A 58 -12.18 13.29 8.63
N GLN A 59 -10.89 13.22 8.33
CA GLN A 59 -10.33 12.42 7.25
C GLN A 59 -9.04 11.77 7.70
N ASN A 60 -8.99 10.44 7.67
CA ASN A 60 -7.87 9.65 8.17
C ASN A 60 -7.31 8.69 7.11
N GLN A 61 -6.05 8.29 7.32
CA GLN A 61 -5.40 7.22 6.57
C GLN A 61 -5.25 6.02 7.51
N ILE A 62 -6.21 5.09 7.45
CA ILE A 62 -6.28 3.92 8.36
C ILE A 62 -6.23 2.59 7.61
N ASP A 63 -6.42 2.61 6.29
CA ASP A 63 -6.27 1.44 5.43
C ASP A 63 -4.92 1.51 4.71
N HIS A 64 -4.19 0.39 4.71
CA HIS A 64 -2.82 0.37 4.19
C HIS A 64 -2.56 -0.87 3.34
N ILE A 65 -1.84 -0.68 2.23
CA ILE A 65 -1.18 -1.75 1.49
C ILE A 65 0.30 -1.67 1.82
N TYR A 66 0.87 -2.78 2.28
CA TYR A 66 2.29 -2.90 2.56
C TYR A 66 2.91 -4.07 1.80
N ILE A 67 4.21 -3.96 1.53
CA ILE A 67 4.96 -4.94 0.75
C ILE A 67 6.32 -5.18 1.38
N ASN A 68 6.84 -6.41 1.31
CA ASN A 68 8.20 -6.67 1.73
C ASN A 68 9.17 -5.73 0.98
N LYS A 69 10.09 -5.11 1.73
CA LYS A 69 11.05 -4.13 1.22
C LYS A 69 11.84 -4.63 0.00
N THR A 70 12.12 -5.92 -0.06
CA THR A 70 12.79 -6.57 -1.20
C THR A 70 12.01 -6.38 -2.50
N PHE A 71 10.68 -6.47 -2.42
CA PHE A 71 9.77 -6.26 -3.54
C PHE A 71 9.26 -4.82 -3.64
N GLY A 72 9.73 -3.90 -2.78
CA GLY A 72 9.26 -2.51 -2.77
C GLY A 72 9.42 -1.76 -4.09
N ARG A 73 10.30 -2.23 -5.00
CA ARG A 73 10.44 -1.65 -6.35
C ARG A 73 9.38 -2.14 -7.35
N THR A 74 8.57 -3.13 -7.00
CA THR A 74 7.49 -3.63 -7.87
C THR A 74 6.22 -2.80 -7.74
N ILE A 75 6.05 -2.05 -6.65
CA ILE A 75 4.92 -1.16 -6.46
C ILE A 75 5.18 0.14 -7.21
N GLU A 76 4.29 0.49 -8.13
CA GLU A 76 4.40 1.69 -8.97
C GLU A 76 3.54 2.85 -8.42
N ASP A 77 2.45 2.52 -7.72
CA ASP A 77 1.51 3.51 -7.17
C ASP A 77 0.67 2.87 -6.05
N VAL A 78 0.28 3.66 -5.05
CA VAL A 78 -0.74 3.28 -4.05
C VAL A 78 -1.59 4.49 -3.72
N ARG A 79 -2.88 4.42 -4.06
CA ARG A 79 -3.77 5.57 -3.93
C ARG A 79 -5.23 5.18 -3.82
N ILE A 80 -6.02 6.13 -3.35
CA ILE A 80 -7.47 6.03 -3.33
C ILE A 80 -8.08 6.19 -4.72
N LYS A 81 -9.00 5.27 -5.07
CA LYS A 81 -9.82 5.32 -6.28
C LYS A 81 -11.11 6.09 -6.00
N ARG A 82 -11.08 7.40 -6.23
CA ARG A 82 -12.19 8.34 -5.93
C ARG A 82 -13.48 8.13 -6.74
N GLY A 83 -13.41 7.47 -7.88
CA GLY A 83 -14.59 7.19 -8.72
C GLY A 83 -15.27 5.85 -8.43
N ALA A 84 -14.82 5.11 -7.40
CA ALA A 84 -15.48 3.89 -6.97
C ALA A 84 -16.47 4.23 -5.86
N ASP A 85 -17.77 4.00 -6.12
CA ASP A 85 -18.77 3.99 -5.06
C ASP A 85 -18.78 2.60 -4.41
N ILE A 86 -18.59 2.58 -3.09
CA ILE A 86 -18.54 1.35 -2.30
C ILE A 86 -19.55 1.36 -1.14
N ALA A 87 -20.47 2.33 -1.11
CA ALA A 87 -21.49 2.47 -0.06
C ALA A 87 -20.94 2.34 1.38
N SER A 88 -19.77 2.93 1.63
CA SER A 88 -19.08 2.93 2.93
C SER A 88 -18.45 4.31 3.18
N ASP A 89 -18.21 4.61 4.45
CA ASP A 89 -17.38 5.71 4.94
C ASP A 89 -15.87 5.53 4.62
N HIS A 90 -15.49 4.31 4.22
CA HIS A 90 -14.18 4.02 3.64
C HIS A 90 -14.14 4.30 2.14
N HIS A 91 -12.94 4.52 1.63
CA HIS A 91 -12.65 4.66 0.21
C HIS A 91 -11.76 3.51 -0.28
N LEU A 92 -11.99 3.08 -1.52
CA LEU A 92 -11.22 2.00 -2.13
C LEU A 92 -9.74 2.38 -2.30
N LEU A 93 -8.85 1.69 -1.59
CA LEU A 93 -7.40 1.78 -1.74
C LEU A 93 -6.89 0.78 -2.78
N VAL A 94 -6.10 1.26 -3.75
CA VAL A 94 -5.60 0.45 -4.86
C VAL A 94 -4.09 0.57 -4.96
N ALA A 95 -3.41 -0.56 -5.18
CA ALA A 95 -2.01 -0.61 -5.55
C ALA A 95 -1.84 -0.96 -7.04
N LYS A 96 -0.97 -0.23 -7.73
CA LYS A 96 -0.47 -0.59 -9.06
C LYS A 96 0.87 -1.29 -8.89
N MET A 97 1.02 -2.48 -9.47
CA MET A 97 2.22 -3.29 -9.32
C MET A 97 2.71 -3.83 -10.66
N LYS A 98 4.04 -3.91 -10.82
CA LYS A 98 4.73 -4.52 -11.95
C LYS A 98 5.55 -5.72 -11.47
N LEU A 99 5.05 -6.91 -11.75
CA LEU A 99 5.67 -8.17 -11.37
C LEU A 99 6.56 -8.71 -12.49
N LYS A 100 7.77 -9.17 -12.15
CA LYS A 100 8.62 -9.99 -13.02
C LYS A 100 8.59 -11.41 -12.49
N LEU A 101 7.75 -12.24 -13.08
CA LEU A 101 7.61 -13.64 -12.67
C LEU A 101 8.65 -14.50 -13.41
N LYS A 102 9.22 -15.48 -12.72
CA LYS A 102 9.96 -16.55 -13.38
C LYS A 102 8.94 -17.50 -14.02
N LYS A 103 9.23 -17.99 -15.24
CA LYS A 103 8.47 -19.10 -15.81
C LYS A 103 8.67 -20.34 -14.94
N HIS A 104 7.58 -20.92 -14.48
CA HIS A 104 7.60 -22.26 -13.87
C HIS A 104 7.50 -23.29 -15.00
N TRP A 105 8.46 -24.21 -15.07
CA TRP A 105 8.39 -25.32 -16.01
C TRP A 105 7.44 -26.38 -15.48
N ASN A 106 6.41 -26.74 -16.24
CA ASN A 106 5.50 -27.82 -15.90
C ASN A 106 5.82 -29.03 -16.80
N PRO A 107 6.45 -30.10 -16.26
CA PRO A 107 6.82 -31.28 -17.05
C PRO A 107 5.62 -31.94 -17.76
N GLN A 108 4.42 -31.74 -17.24
CA GLN A 108 3.18 -32.40 -17.69
C GLN A 108 2.53 -31.74 -18.93
N GLN A 109 3.08 -30.64 -19.44
CA GLN A 109 2.55 -29.93 -20.62
C GLN A 109 3.29 -30.25 -21.93
N GLN A 110 4.21 -31.23 -21.95
CA GLN A 110 4.67 -31.80 -23.22
C GLN A 110 3.61 -32.77 -23.73
N VAL A 111 2.87 -32.36 -24.76
CA VAL A 111 2.30 -33.33 -25.69
C VAL A 111 3.49 -33.94 -26.43
N PRO A 112 3.74 -35.25 -26.34
CA PRO A 112 4.87 -35.86 -27.05
C PRO A 112 4.57 -35.82 -28.55
N GLY A 113 5.51 -35.25 -29.31
CA GLY A 113 5.54 -35.37 -30.77
C GLY A 113 5.08 -34.12 -31.49
N LEU A 114 6.07 -33.42 -32.06
CA LEU A 114 6.13 -33.00 -33.46
C LEU A 114 7.55 -32.43 -33.65
N SER A 115 8.45 -33.32 -34.06
CA SER A 115 9.72 -32.98 -34.72
C SER A 115 9.45 -32.63 -36.17
#